data_AF-A0A953GW74-F1
#
_entry.id   AF-A0A953GW74-F1
#
_cell.length_a   1.000
_cell.length_b   1.000
_cell.length_c   1.000
_cell.angle_alpha   90.00
_cell.angle_beta   90.00
_cell.angle_gamma   90.00
#
_symmetry.space_group_name_H-M   'P 1'
#
loop_
_entity.id
_entity.type
_entity.pdbx_description
1 polymer ?
#
loop_
_entity_poly.entity_id
_entity_poly.type
_entity_poly.pdbx_seq_one_letter_code
_entity_poly.pdbx_strand_id
1 'polypeptide(L)'
;MTINQIPPSAGRLNIEAISASSMTGYGNAQTNCNGWLIHVELRCVNSRFLDLNLKIPEEYRTLEAPLREMLQARLARGKVECRIIVRRLEASSTGLLDSETINLFNTYYQNLKTQIKDLAPPTVKDILEWAQIGNPSNVLSDTLHEGVLAQAQQALEQLMQTRLREGTALAQLLVQRSHEMLEIAAQLKLRLPQVLQEQQKRVKERLEGALGLLADRGTGILSAEEIRARITQEVVIIGMRIDVAEELDRLIVHCEEILRLLTSAKPVGKRLDFVIQELNREANTLGSKMVAEDFSKAAIELKVLIEQMREQVQNLE
;
A
#
# COMPACT_ATOMS: atom_id res chain seq x y z
N MET A 1 12.26 28.65 23.41
CA MET A 1 13.05 27.42 23.61
C MET A 1 14.10 27.37 22.51
N THR A 2 15.36 27.25 22.91
CA THR A 2 16.57 27.50 22.11
C THR A 2 16.82 26.39 21.10
N ILE A 3 17.28 26.77 19.91
CA ILE A 3 17.53 25.98 18.68
C ILE A 3 18.60 24.86 18.83
N ASN A 4 19.14 24.62 20.03
CA ASN A 4 20.21 23.64 20.30
C ASN A 4 19.75 22.38 21.04
N GLN A 5 18.49 21.98 20.89
CA GLN A 5 17.98 20.68 21.39
C GLN A 5 17.24 19.88 20.33
N ILE A 6 17.71 19.90 19.08
CA ILE A 6 17.51 18.73 18.21
C ILE A 6 18.62 17.77 18.60
N PRO A 7 18.35 16.70 19.37
CA PRO A 7 19.41 15.79 19.75
C PRO A 7 20.02 15.17 18.47
N PRO A 8 21.36 15.07 18.35
CA PRO A 8 22.02 14.27 17.32
C PRO A 8 21.91 12.78 17.66
N SER A 9 20.75 12.36 18.15
CA SER A 9 20.29 10.99 18.08
C SER A 9 19.29 10.97 16.93
N ALA A 10 19.81 10.81 15.72
CA ALA A 10 19.15 9.95 14.75
C ALA A 10 18.99 8.58 15.43
N GLY A 11 18.00 8.49 16.32
CA GLY A 11 17.45 7.24 16.75
C GLY A 11 16.99 6.63 15.45
N ARG A 12 17.77 5.67 14.94
CA ARG A 12 17.25 4.65 14.06
C ARG A 12 15.93 4.25 14.70
N LEU A 13 14.81 4.75 14.17
CA LEU A 13 13.52 4.15 14.43
C LEU A 13 13.78 2.67 14.25
N ASN A 14 13.61 1.89 15.31
CA ASN A 14 13.91 0.47 15.26
C ASN A 14 13.05 -0.07 14.13
N ILE A 15 13.65 -0.33 12.97
CA ILE A 15 12.95 -0.71 11.75
C ILE A 15 12.20 -2.03 12.00
N GLU A 16 12.70 -2.83 12.94
CA GLU A 16 12.08 -4.05 13.47
C GLU A 16 10.76 -3.82 14.24
N ALA A 17 10.44 -2.59 14.65
CA ALA A 17 9.20 -2.23 15.34
C ALA A 17 8.11 -1.69 14.40
N ILE A 18 8.38 -1.59 13.10
CA ILE A 18 7.40 -1.14 12.10
C ILE A 18 6.49 -2.32 11.77
N SER A 19 5.29 -2.33 12.36
CA SER A 19 4.24 -3.32 12.11
C SER A 19 3.31 -2.89 10.98
N ALA A 20 3.87 -2.51 9.82
CA ALA A 20 3.10 -2.06 8.67
C ALA A 20 2.98 -3.18 7.62
N SER A 21 1.76 -3.44 7.14
CA SER A 21 1.51 -4.44 6.11
C SER A 21 1.03 -3.75 4.83
N SER A 22 1.57 -4.12 3.67
CA SER A 22 0.99 -3.70 2.39
C SER A 22 -0.37 -4.37 2.18
N MET A 23 -1.27 -3.74 1.43
CA MET A 23 -2.54 -4.29 0.97
C MET A 23 -2.41 -5.11 -0.33
N THR A 24 -1.24 -5.07 -0.98
CA THR A 24 -0.89 -5.87 -2.15
C THR A 24 0.09 -6.98 -1.78
N GLY A 25 0.01 -8.12 -2.46
CA GLY A 25 0.92 -9.22 -2.20
C GLY A 25 0.72 -10.43 -3.10
N TYR A 26 1.71 -11.31 -3.09
CA TYR A 26 1.73 -12.54 -3.88
C TYR A 26 2.25 -13.72 -3.06
N GLY A 27 1.61 -14.87 -3.18
CA GLY A 27 2.07 -16.13 -2.62
C GLY A 27 1.85 -17.27 -3.60
N ASN A 28 2.83 -18.16 -3.73
CA ASN A 28 2.74 -19.33 -4.59
C ASN A 28 3.40 -20.55 -3.95
N ALA A 29 2.67 -21.63 -3.85
CA ALA A 29 3.21 -22.89 -3.35
C ALA A 29 2.93 -24.00 -4.37
N GLN A 30 3.91 -24.86 -4.57
CA GLN A 30 3.76 -26.02 -5.42
C GLN A 30 4.37 -27.25 -4.78
N THR A 31 3.70 -28.39 -4.97
CA THR A 31 4.21 -29.69 -4.54
C THR A 31 3.83 -30.77 -5.54
N ASN A 32 4.62 -31.83 -5.52
CA ASN A 32 4.37 -33.05 -6.29
C ASN A 32 3.92 -34.13 -5.32
N CYS A 33 2.67 -34.58 -5.42
CA CYS A 33 2.11 -35.65 -4.60
C CYS A 33 1.67 -36.79 -5.50
N ASN A 34 2.28 -37.98 -5.37
CA ASN A 34 1.86 -39.20 -6.08
C ASN A 34 1.69 -39.04 -7.60
N GLY A 35 2.59 -38.31 -8.26
CA GLY A 35 2.50 -38.03 -9.70
C GLY A 35 1.51 -36.91 -10.08
N TRP A 36 1.04 -36.13 -9.11
CA TRP A 36 0.24 -34.92 -9.34
C TRP A 36 1.02 -33.68 -8.93
N LEU A 37 1.06 -32.69 -9.81
CA LEU A 37 1.45 -31.31 -9.52
C LEU A 37 0.24 -30.59 -8.91
N ILE A 38 0.39 -30.16 -7.67
CA ILE A 38 -0.52 -29.23 -7.01
C ILE A 38 0.18 -27.88 -6.98
N HIS A 39 -0.45 -26.87 -7.55
CA HIS A 39 0.03 -25.49 -7.55
C HIS A 39 -1.08 -24.57 -7.06
N VAL A 40 -0.81 -23.83 -5.98
CA VAL A 40 -1.72 -22.84 -5.40
C VAL A 40 -1.09 -21.46 -5.53
N GLU A 41 -1.84 -20.54 -6.11
CA GLU A 41 -1.44 -19.15 -6.32
C GLU A 41 -2.43 -18.21 -5.63
N LEU A 42 -1.92 -17.29 -4.82
CA LEU A 42 -2.68 -16.23 -4.16
C LEU A 42 -2.18 -14.87 -4.62
N ARG A 43 -3.10 -14.05 -5.13
CA ARG A 43 -2.86 -12.64 -5.48
C ARG A 43 -3.78 -11.76 -4.67
N CYS A 44 -3.23 -10.80 -3.94
CA CYS A 44 -4.00 -9.82 -3.18
C CYS A 44 -3.84 -8.43 -3.81
N VAL A 45 -4.96 -7.76 -4.03
CA VAL A 45 -5.00 -6.35 -4.43
C VAL A 45 -5.79 -5.52 -3.41
N ASN A 46 -5.50 -4.23 -3.37
CA ASN A 46 -6.17 -3.29 -2.48
C ASN A 46 -7.68 -3.22 -2.77
N SER A 47 -8.49 -3.48 -1.74
CA SER A 47 -9.95 -3.35 -1.78
C SER A 47 -10.47 -3.01 -0.40
N ARG A 48 -11.52 -2.18 -0.35
CA ARG A 48 -12.13 -1.70 0.91
C ARG A 48 -12.66 -2.86 1.78
N PHE A 49 -13.14 -3.92 1.15
CA PHE A 49 -13.73 -5.10 1.79
C PHE A 49 -12.93 -6.34 1.39
N LEU A 50 -12.98 -7.36 2.24
CA LEU A 50 -12.43 -8.67 1.89
C LEU A 50 -13.32 -9.33 0.82
N ASP A 51 -12.78 -9.53 -0.37
CA ASP A 51 -13.44 -10.21 -1.49
C ASP A 51 -12.57 -11.40 -1.91
N LEU A 52 -13.10 -12.62 -1.77
CA LEU A 52 -12.37 -13.86 -2.03
C LEU A 52 -12.87 -14.50 -3.31
N ASN A 53 -12.05 -14.47 -4.36
CA ASN A 53 -12.33 -15.12 -5.63
C ASN A 53 -11.52 -16.43 -5.73
N LEU A 54 -12.19 -17.56 -5.49
CA LEU A 54 -11.56 -18.89 -5.50
C LEU A 54 -11.82 -19.58 -6.84
N LYS A 55 -10.77 -19.73 -7.65
CA LYS A 55 -10.77 -20.50 -8.91
C LYS A 55 -10.28 -21.91 -8.61
N ILE A 56 -11.22 -22.79 -8.27
CA ILE A 56 -11.00 -24.18 -7.89
C ILE A 56 -11.56 -25.10 -9.00
N PRO A 57 -10.85 -26.16 -9.41
CA PRO A 57 -11.41 -27.18 -10.29
C PRO A 57 -12.65 -27.87 -9.67
N GLU A 58 -13.61 -28.29 -10.50
CA GLU A 58 -14.90 -28.83 -10.03
C GLU A 58 -14.74 -30.04 -9.10
N GLU A 59 -13.74 -30.88 -9.36
CA GLU A 59 -13.38 -32.06 -8.56
C GLU A 59 -13.04 -31.73 -7.09
N TYR A 60 -12.57 -30.51 -6.80
CA TYR A 60 -12.10 -30.10 -5.47
C TYR A 60 -12.97 -29.02 -4.83
N ARG A 61 -14.20 -28.83 -5.32
CA ARG A 61 -15.12 -27.78 -4.85
C ARG A 61 -15.50 -27.93 -3.36
N THR A 62 -15.40 -29.13 -2.82
CA THR A 62 -15.55 -29.43 -1.38
C THR A 62 -14.54 -28.67 -0.52
N LEU A 63 -13.36 -28.32 -1.05
CA LEU A 63 -12.34 -27.53 -0.35
C LEU A 63 -12.64 -26.03 -0.31
N GLU A 64 -13.67 -25.55 -1.02
CA GLU A 64 -13.95 -24.11 -1.09
C GLU A 64 -14.26 -23.51 0.29
N ALA A 65 -15.07 -24.19 1.10
CA ALA A 65 -15.43 -23.76 2.46
C ALA A 65 -14.22 -23.67 3.40
N PRO A 66 -13.40 -24.73 3.59
CA PRO A 66 -12.25 -24.66 4.48
C PRO A 66 -11.18 -23.67 4.01
N LEU A 67 -10.97 -23.54 2.69
CA LEU A 67 -10.05 -22.53 2.14
C LEU A 67 -10.53 -21.10 2.43
N ARG A 68 -11.85 -20.87 2.31
CA ARG A 68 -12.44 -19.57 2.61
C ARG A 68 -12.27 -19.21 4.08
N GLU A 69 -12.57 -20.12 4.99
CA GLU A 69 -12.39 -19.91 6.44
C GLU A 69 -10.93 -19.61 6.79
N MET A 70 -9.99 -20.37 6.23
CA MET A 70 -8.56 -20.16 6.45
C MET A 70 -8.08 -18.78 5.99
N LEU A 71 -8.54 -18.33 4.81
CA LEU A 71 -8.20 -16.99 4.29
C LEU A 71 -8.85 -15.88 5.12
N GLN A 72 -10.12 -16.03 5.52
CA GLN A 72 -10.83 -15.05 6.35
C GLN A 72 -10.24 -14.91 7.76
N ALA A 73 -9.67 -15.98 8.31
CA ALA A 73 -9.01 -15.94 9.62
C ALA A 73 -7.73 -15.10 9.64
N ARG A 74 -7.06 -14.92 8.49
CA ARG A 74 -5.76 -14.25 8.39
C ARG A 74 -5.81 -12.91 7.64
N LEU A 75 -6.84 -12.68 6.83
CA LEU A 75 -6.97 -11.49 5.98
C LEU A 75 -8.20 -10.68 6.41
N ALA A 76 -8.00 -9.40 6.77
CA ALA A 76 -9.09 -8.51 7.16
C ALA A 76 -9.70 -7.75 5.96
N ARG A 77 -8.89 -7.39 4.96
CA ARG A 77 -9.28 -6.56 3.81
C ARG A 77 -8.48 -6.97 2.56
N GLY A 78 -8.96 -6.53 1.39
CA GLY A 78 -8.33 -6.81 0.10
C GLY A 78 -9.15 -7.76 -0.78
N LYS A 79 -8.93 -7.67 -2.09
CA LYS A 79 -9.48 -8.64 -3.04
C LYS A 79 -8.43 -9.70 -3.31
N VAL A 80 -8.72 -10.94 -2.94
CA VAL A 80 -7.78 -12.06 -3.03
C VAL A 80 -8.28 -13.02 -4.09
N GLU A 81 -7.48 -13.20 -5.13
CA GLU A 81 -7.68 -14.24 -6.13
C GLU A 81 -6.83 -15.45 -5.74
N CYS A 82 -7.50 -16.57 -5.46
CA CYS A 82 -6.86 -17.86 -5.25
C CYS A 82 -7.08 -18.74 -6.48
N ARG A 83 -6.00 -19.20 -7.09
CA ARG A 83 -6.05 -20.13 -8.22
C ARG A 83 -5.39 -21.44 -7.82
N ILE A 84 -6.15 -22.51 -7.92
CA ILE A 84 -5.67 -23.86 -7.66
C ILE A 84 -5.57 -24.60 -8.99
N ILE A 85 -4.39 -25.15 -9.25
CA ILE A 85 -4.10 -25.96 -10.42
C ILE A 85 -3.65 -27.32 -9.90
N VAL A 86 -4.44 -28.36 -10.18
CA VAL A 86 -4.07 -29.75 -9.94
C VAL A 86 -3.93 -30.42 -11.30
N ARG A 87 -2.74 -30.94 -11.59
CA ARG A 87 -2.43 -31.59 -12.87
C ARG A 87 -1.63 -32.85 -12.62
N ARG A 88 -1.90 -33.91 -13.37
CA ARG A 88 -1.06 -35.10 -13.35
C ARG A 88 0.26 -34.80 -14.07
N LEU A 89 1.40 -35.00 -13.39
CA LEU A 89 2.75 -34.96 -13.97
C LEU A 89 2.95 -36.27 -14.73
N GLU A 90 2.85 -36.17 -16.05
CA GLU A 90 2.96 -37.27 -17.01
C GLU A 90 1.84 -38.33 -16.91
N ALA A 91 0.87 -38.19 -17.81
CA ALA A 91 0.52 -39.36 -18.60
C ALA A 91 1.75 -39.65 -19.46
N SER A 92 2.59 -40.61 -19.04
CA SER A 92 3.48 -41.26 -19.97
C SER A 92 2.63 -41.67 -21.17
N SER A 93 2.93 -41.06 -22.31
CA SER A 93 2.38 -41.36 -23.60
C SER A 93 2.80 -42.76 -24.01
N THR A 94 2.15 -43.75 -23.41
CA THR A 94 1.91 -45.04 -24.05
C THR A 94 0.40 -45.21 -23.97
N GLY A 95 -0.28 -45.08 -25.10
CA GLY A 95 -1.71 -45.36 -25.26
C GLY A 95 -2.04 -46.85 -25.07
N LEU A 96 -1.58 -47.42 -23.97
CA LEU A 96 -1.85 -48.76 -23.51
C LEU A 96 -2.61 -48.56 -22.20
N LEU A 97 -3.89 -48.89 -22.24
CA LEU A 97 -4.69 -49.07 -21.03
C LEU A 97 -3.90 -49.98 -20.09
N ASP A 98 -3.75 -49.56 -18.83
CA ASP A 98 -3.09 -50.40 -17.83
C ASP A 98 -3.84 -51.74 -17.72
N SER A 99 -3.09 -52.83 -17.56
CA SER A 99 -3.62 -54.19 -17.52
C SER A 99 -4.65 -54.35 -16.39
N GLU A 100 -4.47 -53.63 -15.29
CA GLU A 100 -5.42 -53.57 -14.17
C GLU A 100 -6.75 -52.91 -14.58
N THR A 101 -6.69 -51.83 -15.37
CA THR A 101 -7.86 -51.10 -15.85
C THR A 101 -8.67 -51.97 -16.83
N ILE A 102 -8.00 -52.70 -17.71
CA ILE A 102 -8.62 -53.67 -18.63
C ILE A 102 -9.29 -54.81 -17.85
N ASN A 103 -8.62 -55.36 -16.83
CA ASN A 103 -9.15 -56.44 -16.01
C ASN A 103 -10.38 -56.01 -15.19
N LEU A 104 -10.36 -54.78 -14.67
CA LEU A 104 -11.50 -54.21 -13.96
C LEU A 104 -12.70 -54.01 -14.89
N PHE A 105 -12.48 -53.43 -16.07
CA PHE A 105 -13.53 -53.30 -17.09
C PHE A 105 -14.13 -54.66 -17.45
N ASN A 106 -13.29 -55.66 -17.71
CA ASN A 106 -13.74 -57.02 -18.01
C ASN A 106 -14.59 -57.60 -16.88
N THR A 107 -14.21 -57.37 -15.62
CA THR A 107 -14.98 -57.83 -14.46
C THR A 107 -16.36 -57.18 -14.42
N TYR A 108 -16.44 -55.86 -14.61
CA TYR A 108 -17.72 -55.14 -14.68
C TYR A 108 -18.57 -55.61 -15.86
N TYR A 109 -17.98 -55.78 -17.04
CA TYR A 109 -18.70 -56.24 -18.22
C TYR A 109 -19.28 -57.65 -18.06
N GLN A 110 -18.51 -58.58 -17.47
CA GLN A 110 -19.01 -59.92 -17.18
C GLN A 110 -20.15 -59.91 -16.18
N ASN A 111 -20.06 -59.09 -15.12
CA ASN A 111 -21.14 -58.91 -14.16
C ASN A 111 -22.42 -58.37 -14.83
N LEU A 112 -22.31 -57.36 -15.68
CA LEU A 112 -23.45 -56.80 -16.41
C LEU A 112 -24.09 -57.81 -17.37
N LYS A 113 -23.27 -58.64 -18.04
CA LYS A 113 -23.75 -59.70 -18.94
C LYS A 113 -24.58 -60.77 -18.22
N THR A 114 -24.30 -61.02 -16.94
CA THR A 114 -25.13 -61.95 -16.15
C THR A 114 -26.50 -61.37 -15.77
N GLN A 115 -26.62 -60.04 -15.74
CA GLN A 115 -27.85 -59.35 -15.33
C GLN A 115 -28.70 -58.88 -16.51
N ILE A 116 -28.09 -58.66 -17.68
CA ILE A 116 -28.74 -58.14 -18.88
C ILE A 116 -28.62 -59.18 -20.01
N LYS A 117 -29.74 -59.79 -20.40
CA LYS A 117 -29.80 -60.89 -21.38
C LYS A 117 -29.30 -60.51 -22.79
N ASP A 118 -29.45 -59.25 -23.20
CA ASP A 118 -29.11 -58.75 -24.54
C ASP A 118 -28.10 -57.58 -24.50
N LEU A 119 -27.03 -57.72 -23.70
CA LEU A 119 -26.01 -56.68 -23.61
C LEU A 119 -25.14 -56.65 -24.89
N ALA A 120 -25.16 -55.53 -25.61
CA ALA A 120 -24.29 -55.32 -26.76
C ALA A 120 -22.79 -55.32 -26.34
N PRO A 121 -21.88 -55.87 -27.18
CA PRO A 121 -20.46 -55.82 -26.88
C PRO A 121 -19.95 -54.37 -26.97
N PRO A 122 -19.15 -53.90 -25.99
CA PRO A 122 -18.57 -52.57 -26.01
C PRO A 122 -17.57 -52.46 -27.16
N THR A 123 -17.57 -51.32 -27.83
CA THR A 123 -16.56 -50.99 -28.84
C THR A 123 -15.26 -50.55 -28.17
N VAL A 124 -14.16 -50.56 -28.92
CA VAL A 124 -12.87 -50.02 -28.46
C VAL A 124 -13.02 -48.56 -28.02
N LYS A 125 -13.88 -47.80 -28.68
CA LYS A 125 -14.20 -46.41 -28.32
C LYS A 125 -14.85 -46.33 -26.93
N ASP A 126 -15.82 -47.19 -26.63
CA ASP A 126 -16.51 -47.21 -25.33
C ASP A 126 -15.54 -47.56 -24.18
N ILE A 127 -14.58 -48.46 -24.45
CA ILE A 127 -13.55 -48.86 -23.48
C ILE A 127 -12.58 -47.70 -23.21
N LEU A 128 -12.16 -46.98 -24.25
CA LEU A 128 -11.30 -45.81 -24.11
C LEU A 128 -12.01 -44.64 -23.42
N GLU A 129 -13.31 -44.46 -23.64
CA GLU A 129 -14.13 -43.48 -22.93
C GLU A 129 -14.29 -43.86 -21.45
N TRP A 130 -14.56 -45.13 -21.14
CA TRP A 130 -14.62 -45.61 -19.75
C TRP A 130 -13.29 -45.45 -19.00
N ALA A 131 -12.18 -45.77 -19.65
CA ALA A 131 -10.86 -45.62 -19.04
C ALA A 131 -10.48 -44.15 -18.79
N GLN A 132 -11.02 -43.21 -19.57
CA GLN A 132 -10.86 -41.78 -19.34
C GLN A 132 -11.68 -41.28 -18.14
N ILE A 133 -12.80 -41.93 -17.82
CA ILE A 133 -13.63 -41.58 -16.65
C ILE A 133 -12.88 -41.87 -15.33
N GLY A 134 -11.86 -42.73 -15.35
CA GLY A 134 -10.96 -42.96 -14.23
C GLY A 134 -11.60 -43.75 -13.08
N ASN A 135 -10.81 -44.58 -12.41
CA ASN A 135 -11.27 -45.27 -11.22
C ASN A 135 -11.58 -44.27 -10.10
N PRO A 136 -12.76 -44.34 -9.45
CA PRO A 136 -13.05 -43.58 -8.23
C PRO A 136 -12.34 -44.25 -7.04
N SER A 137 -11.01 -44.32 -7.05
CA SER A 137 -10.25 -44.71 -5.87
C SER A 137 -10.20 -43.51 -4.91
N ASN A 138 -11.19 -43.42 -4.01
CA ASN A 138 -11.33 -42.38 -2.97
C ASN A 138 -10.06 -42.11 -2.15
N VAL A 139 -9.13 -43.06 -2.04
CA VAL A 139 -7.89 -42.93 -1.24
C VAL A 139 -6.92 -41.89 -1.81
N LEU A 140 -6.83 -41.76 -3.14
CA LEU A 140 -6.01 -40.70 -3.76
C LEU A 140 -6.63 -39.32 -3.54
N SER A 141 -7.97 -39.25 -3.50
CA SER A 141 -8.73 -38.02 -3.26
C SER A 141 -8.32 -37.36 -1.94
N ASP A 142 -8.33 -38.11 -0.84
CA ASP A 142 -8.04 -37.58 0.50
C ASP A 142 -6.59 -37.07 0.63
N THR A 143 -5.61 -37.81 0.08
CA THR A 143 -4.20 -37.37 0.10
C THR A 143 -3.95 -36.11 -0.75
N LEU A 144 -4.68 -35.95 -1.85
CA LEU A 144 -4.63 -34.75 -2.69
C LEU A 144 -5.34 -33.58 -2.02
N HIS A 145 -6.46 -33.81 -1.33
CA HIS A 145 -7.16 -32.79 -0.54
C HIS A 145 -6.25 -32.20 0.55
N GLU A 146 -5.58 -33.05 1.33
CA GLU A 146 -4.60 -32.62 2.34
C GLU A 146 -3.44 -31.86 1.70
N GLY A 147 -2.93 -32.34 0.56
CA GLY A 147 -1.89 -31.67 -0.21
C GLY A 147 -2.29 -30.27 -0.65
N VAL A 148 -3.51 -30.09 -1.16
CA VAL A 148 -4.03 -28.77 -1.58
C VAL A 148 -4.15 -27.82 -0.40
N LEU A 149 -4.69 -28.27 0.74
CA LEU A 149 -4.80 -27.45 1.95
C LEU A 149 -3.42 -27.03 2.48
N ALA A 150 -2.46 -27.96 2.51
CA ALA A 150 -1.09 -27.67 2.92
C ALA A 150 -0.42 -26.64 2.00
N GLN A 151 -0.59 -26.77 0.67
CA GLN A 151 -0.07 -25.79 -0.28
C GLN A 151 -0.76 -24.43 -0.16
N ALA A 152 -2.07 -24.41 0.07
CA ALA A 152 -2.79 -23.17 0.29
C ALA A 152 -2.31 -22.45 1.57
N GLN A 153 -2.00 -23.20 2.63
CA GLN A 153 -1.41 -22.64 3.85
C GLN A 153 -0.01 -22.07 3.60
N GLN A 154 0.83 -22.77 2.83
CA GLN A 154 2.16 -22.27 2.46
C GLN A 154 2.08 -21.02 1.58
N ALA A 155 1.19 -21.00 0.59
CA ALA A 155 0.97 -19.82 -0.25
C ALA A 155 0.46 -18.63 0.58
N LEU A 156 -0.41 -18.87 1.58
CA LEU A 156 -0.90 -17.84 2.48
C LEU A 156 0.22 -17.28 3.36
N GLU A 157 1.10 -18.12 3.88
CA GLU A 157 2.26 -17.67 4.67
C GLU A 157 3.20 -16.80 3.82
N GLN A 158 3.48 -17.20 2.58
CA GLN A 158 4.29 -16.39 1.66
C GLN A 158 3.60 -15.08 1.29
N LEU A 159 2.27 -15.07 1.13
CA LEU A 159 1.48 -13.86 0.92
C LEU A 159 1.63 -12.91 2.12
N MET A 160 1.53 -13.41 3.35
CA MET A 160 1.71 -12.59 4.55
C MET A 160 3.13 -12.01 4.64
N GLN A 161 4.14 -12.81 4.31
CA GLN A 161 5.54 -12.37 4.30
C GLN A 161 5.84 -11.34 3.20
N THR A 162 5.22 -11.45 2.02
CA THR A 162 5.37 -10.44 0.96
C THR A 162 4.70 -9.13 1.37
N ARG A 163 3.47 -9.20 1.90
CA ARG A 163 2.75 -8.03 2.43
C ARG A 163 3.54 -7.32 3.53
N LEU A 164 4.15 -8.05 4.47
CA LEU A 164 4.95 -7.47 5.54
C LEU A 164 6.23 -6.78 5.02
N ARG A 165 6.96 -7.45 4.11
CA ARG A 165 8.18 -6.88 3.51
C ARG A 165 7.89 -5.60 2.73
N GLU A 166 6.84 -5.62 1.93
CA GLU A 166 6.40 -4.45 1.16
C GLU A 166 5.92 -3.33 2.09
N GLY A 167 5.10 -3.64 3.10
CA GLY A 167 4.65 -2.66 4.10
C GLY A 167 5.81 -2.00 4.85
N THR A 168 6.84 -2.77 5.21
CA THR A 168 8.07 -2.25 5.84
C THR A 168 8.81 -1.30 4.91
N ALA A 169 8.95 -1.65 3.63
CA ALA A 169 9.61 -0.78 2.63
C ALA A 169 8.83 0.52 2.40
N LEU A 170 7.50 0.45 2.33
CA LEU A 170 6.65 1.64 2.20
C LEU A 170 6.76 2.54 3.43
N ALA A 171 6.76 1.97 4.64
CA ALA A 171 6.93 2.73 5.87
C ALA A 171 8.30 3.42 5.95
N GLN A 172 9.39 2.75 5.50
CA GLN A 172 10.71 3.37 5.42
C GLN A 172 10.71 4.58 4.47
N LEU A 173 10.05 4.47 3.33
CA LEU A 173 9.91 5.58 2.39
C LEU A 173 9.15 6.76 3.02
N LEU A 174 8.06 6.50 3.76
CA LEU A 174 7.33 7.54 4.48
C LEU A 174 8.17 8.22 5.58
N VAL A 175 8.98 7.46 6.31
CA VAL A 175 9.93 7.99 7.30
C VAL A 175 10.95 8.89 6.61
N GLN A 176 11.55 8.44 5.51
CA GLN A 176 12.51 9.23 4.74
C GLN A 176 11.90 10.55 4.28
N ARG A 177 10.71 10.51 3.66
CA ARG A 177 10.03 11.72 3.16
C ARG A 177 9.65 12.67 4.29
N SER A 178 9.23 12.14 5.44
CA SER A 178 8.95 12.95 6.63
C SER A 178 10.21 13.68 7.13
N HIS A 179 11.37 13.03 7.12
CA HIS A 179 12.63 13.67 7.47
C HIS A 179 13.06 14.74 6.47
N GLU A 180 12.95 14.48 5.17
CA GLU A 180 13.23 15.48 4.13
C GLU A 180 12.37 16.73 4.30
N MET A 181 11.07 16.57 4.61
CA MET A 181 10.18 17.70 4.91
C MET A 181 10.58 18.47 6.18
N LEU A 182 11.00 17.76 7.24
CA LEU A 182 11.48 18.38 8.48
C LEU A 182 12.76 19.20 8.24
N GLU A 183 13.66 18.72 7.40
CA GLU A 183 14.86 19.45 6.99
C GLU A 183 14.51 20.74 6.23
N ILE A 184 13.59 20.66 5.26
CA ILE A 184 13.08 21.84 4.53
C ILE A 184 12.48 22.84 5.52
N ALA A 185 11.63 22.39 6.45
CA ALA A 185 11.00 23.26 7.44
C ALA A 185 12.03 23.94 8.37
N ALA A 186 13.07 23.22 8.78
CA ALA A 186 14.16 23.77 9.58
C ALA A 186 14.95 24.85 8.83
N GLN A 187 15.27 24.62 7.56
CA GLN A 187 15.95 25.60 6.71
C GLN A 187 15.10 26.87 6.53
N LEU A 188 13.80 26.72 6.26
CA LEU A 188 12.86 27.84 6.14
C LEU A 188 12.76 28.65 7.43
N LYS A 189 12.70 28.00 8.60
CA LYS A 189 12.71 28.69 9.90
C LYS A 189 13.97 29.53 10.11
N LEU A 190 15.13 29.06 9.67
CA LEU A 190 16.38 29.81 9.77
C LEU A 190 16.42 31.01 8.82
N ARG A 191 15.81 30.88 7.63
CA ARG A 191 15.74 31.94 6.61
C ARG A 191 14.65 32.97 6.88
N LEU A 192 13.60 32.60 7.63
CA LEU A 192 12.44 33.46 7.91
C LEU A 192 12.81 34.86 8.43
N PRO A 193 13.72 35.03 9.42
CA PRO A 193 14.12 36.36 9.89
C PRO A 193 14.76 37.23 8.79
N GLN A 194 15.58 36.62 7.92
CA GLN A 194 16.26 37.34 6.83
C GLN A 194 15.24 37.78 5.77
N VAL A 195 14.35 36.88 5.36
CA VAL A 195 13.30 37.18 4.39
C VAL A 195 12.39 38.30 4.89
N LEU A 196 12.03 38.30 6.18
CA LEU A 196 11.22 39.37 6.75
C LEU A 196 11.93 40.72 6.76
N GLN A 197 13.25 40.75 7.03
CA GLN A 197 14.05 41.97 6.92
C GLN A 197 14.11 42.49 5.48
N GLU A 198 14.27 41.61 4.49
CA GLU A 198 14.26 41.97 3.07
C GLU A 198 12.90 42.55 2.64
N GLN A 199 11.80 41.94 3.10
CA GLN A 199 10.46 42.46 2.85
C GLN A 199 10.23 43.81 3.53
N GLN A 200 10.67 43.97 4.78
CA GLN A 200 10.59 45.24 5.49
C GLN A 200 11.37 46.34 4.77
N LYS A 201 12.58 46.03 4.29
CA LYS A 201 13.39 46.96 3.49
C LYS A 201 12.70 47.34 2.19
N ARG A 202 12.16 46.37 1.45
CA ARG A 202 11.45 46.61 0.17
C ARG A 202 10.19 47.46 0.36
N VAL A 203 9.45 47.22 1.44
CA VAL A 203 8.28 48.02 1.81
C VAL A 203 8.70 49.44 2.18
N LYS A 204 9.77 49.58 2.98
CA LYS A 204 10.34 50.88 3.36
C LYS A 204 10.79 51.68 2.14
N GLU A 205 11.54 51.08 1.21
CA GLU A 205 11.99 51.74 -0.03
C GLU A 205 10.80 52.18 -0.90
N ARG A 206 9.75 51.35 -1.00
CA ARG A 206 8.52 51.71 -1.73
C ARG A 206 7.79 52.88 -1.09
N LEU A 207 7.73 52.93 0.25
CA LEU A 207 7.17 54.05 0.99
C LEU A 207 8.03 55.32 0.81
N GLU A 208 9.34 55.22 0.96
CA GLU A 208 10.26 56.35 0.81
C GLU A 208 10.23 56.90 -0.63
N GLY A 209 10.11 56.05 -1.65
CA GLY A 209 9.89 56.49 -3.03
C GLY A 209 8.54 57.22 -3.21
N ALA A 210 7.46 56.70 -2.61
CA ALA A 210 6.16 57.37 -2.65
C ALA A 210 6.15 58.70 -1.88
N LEU A 211 6.87 58.78 -0.77
CA LEU A 211 7.03 59.98 0.05
C LEU A 211 7.98 60.99 -0.60
N GLY A 212 9.03 60.55 -1.29
CA GLY A 212 9.94 61.43 -2.04
C GLY A 212 9.20 62.20 -3.14
N LEU A 213 8.26 61.54 -3.82
CA LEU A 213 7.34 62.17 -4.79
C LEU A 213 6.40 63.22 -4.16
N LEU A 214 6.16 63.14 -2.85
CA LEU A 214 5.33 64.07 -2.08
C LEU A 214 6.16 65.17 -1.39
N ALA A 215 7.41 64.88 -0.99
CA ALA A 215 8.33 65.84 -0.41
C ALA A 215 8.76 66.92 -1.41
N ASP A 216 8.89 66.56 -2.70
CA ASP A 216 9.03 67.53 -3.81
C ASP A 216 7.84 68.51 -3.91
N ARG A 217 6.70 68.21 -3.27
CA ARG A 217 5.53 69.11 -3.17
C ARG A 217 5.52 70.00 -1.93
N GLY A 218 6.58 70.01 -1.13
CA GLY A 218 6.87 71.09 -0.16
C GLY A 218 6.30 70.95 1.26
N THR A 219 5.74 69.81 1.67
CA THR A 219 5.22 69.61 3.03
C THR A 219 6.14 68.71 3.85
N GLY A 220 7.05 69.30 4.62
CA GLY A 220 8.07 68.60 5.43
C GLY A 220 7.57 67.96 6.75
N ILE A 221 6.25 67.73 6.91
CA ILE A 221 5.66 67.13 8.11
C ILE A 221 4.85 65.91 7.66
N LEU A 222 5.14 64.73 8.22
CA LEU A 222 4.36 63.52 7.91
C LEU A 222 2.90 63.71 8.29
N SER A 223 1.99 63.42 7.38
CA SER A 223 0.55 63.47 7.63
C SER A 223 0.11 62.33 8.55
N ALA A 224 -1.00 62.51 9.26
CA ALA A 224 -1.59 61.46 10.10
C ALA A 224 -1.97 60.20 9.30
N GLU A 225 -2.26 60.34 8.00
CA GLU A 225 -2.53 59.23 7.08
C GLU A 225 -1.26 58.43 6.77
N GLU A 226 -0.10 59.09 6.67
CA GLU A 226 1.18 58.44 6.40
C GLU A 226 1.69 57.65 7.62
N ILE A 227 1.51 58.20 8.83
CA ILE A 227 1.80 57.49 10.08
C ILE A 227 0.91 56.24 10.18
N ARG A 228 -0.37 56.36 9.83
CA ARG A 228 -1.30 55.22 9.79
C ARG A 228 -0.91 54.18 8.75
N ALA A 229 -0.49 54.60 7.55
CA ALA A 229 -0.03 53.69 6.51
C ALA A 229 1.21 52.89 6.95
N ARG A 230 2.17 53.53 7.63
CA ARG A 230 3.35 52.85 8.21
C ARG A 230 2.97 51.84 9.29
N ILE A 231 2.08 52.23 10.22
CA ILE A 231 1.59 51.32 11.27
C ILE A 231 0.88 50.10 10.65
N THR A 232 -0.02 50.32 9.68
CA THR A 232 -0.73 49.23 9.00
C THR A 232 0.24 48.26 8.33
N GLN A 233 1.31 48.76 7.70
CA GLN A 233 2.30 47.90 7.05
C GLN A 233 3.14 47.09 8.04
N GLU A 234 3.59 47.69 9.16
CA GLU A 234 4.29 46.94 10.20
C GLU A 234 3.40 45.85 10.82
N VAL A 235 2.12 46.16 11.03
CA VAL A 235 1.13 45.16 11.48
C VAL A 235 0.98 44.02 10.47
N VAL A 236 0.96 44.32 9.16
CA VAL A 236 0.90 43.30 8.09
C VAL A 236 2.14 42.41 8.08
N ILE A 237 3.35 42.97 8.21
CA ILE A 237 4.60 42.20 8.21
C ILE A 237 4.68 41.30 9.46
N ILE A 238 4.30 41.82 10.63
CA ILE A 238 4.23 41.03 11.87
C ILE A 238 3.18 39.92 11.73
N GLY A 239 2.03 40.22 11.14
CA GLY A 239 0.99 39.25 10.83
C GLY A 239 1.51 38.12 9.96
N MET A 240 2.17 38.44 8.84
CA MET A 240 2.79 37.46 7.94
C MET A 240 3.84 36.60 8.64
N ARG A 241 4.66 37.18 9.53
CA ARG A 241 5.66 36.43 10.31
C ARG A 241 4.99 35.39 11.21
N ILE A 242 4.00 35.82 11.99
CA ILE A 242 3.30 34.94 12.94
C ILE A 242 2.65 33.80 12.17
N ASP A 243 1.98 34.13 11.07
CA ASP A 243 1.25 33.19 10.24
C ASP A 243 2.18 32.14 9.60
N VAL A 244 3.26 32.57 8.94
CA VAL A 244 4.23 31.63 8.33
C VAL A 244 4.95 30.76 9.36
N ALA A 245 5.27 31.32 10.54
CA ALA A 245 5.86 30.53 11.62
C ALA A 245 4.89 29.45 12.13
N GLU A 246 3.60 29.77 12.25
CA GLU A 246 2.56 28.82 12.63
C GLU A 246 2.41 27.70 11.59
N GLU A 247 2.38 28.03 10.29
CA GLU A 247 2.31 27.01 9.23
C GLU A 247 3.51 26.03 9.29
N LEU A 248 4.72 26.55 9.55
CA LEU A 248 5.92 25.73 9.71
C LEU A 248 5.85 24.84 10.97
N ASP A 249 5.34 25.37 12.08
CA ASP A 249 5.15 24.59 13.31
C ASP A 249 4.13 23.47 13.11
N ARG A 250 3.01 23.74 12.44
CA ARG A 250 1.99 22.73 12.13
C ARG A 250 2.52 21.65 11.21
N LEU A 251 3.26 22.02 10.17
CA LEU A 251 3.90 21.05 9.27
C LEU A 251 4.82 20.10 10.05
N ILE A 252 5.63 20.62 10.97
CA ILE A 252 6.50 19.80 11.83
C ILE A 252 5.68 18.84 12.70
N VAL A 253 4.62 19.34 13.35
CA VAL A 253 3.73 18.51 14.19
C VAL A 253 3.11 17.38 13.37
N HIS A 254 2.69 17.64 12.13
CA HIS A 254 2.14 16.62 11.25
C HIS A 254 3.18 15.59 10.80
N CYS A 255 4.41 16.00 10.50
CA CYS A 255 5.51 15.07 10.22
C CYS A 255 5.81 14.16 11.42
N GLU A 256 5.87 14.73 12.63
CA GLU A 256 6.08 13.95 13.86
C GLU A 256 4.93 12.96 14.13
N GLU A 257 3.69 13.36 13.85
CA GLU A 257 2.53 12.49 13.97
C GLU A 257 2.60 11.30 12.99
N ILE A 258 3.06 11.51 11.74
CA ILE A 258 3.30 10.41 10.79
C ILE A 258 4.32 9.42 11.34
N LEU A 259 5.46 9.93 11.84
CA LEU A 259 6.50 9.08 12.42
C LEU A 259 5.97 8.26 13.61
N ARG A 260 5.12 8.86 14.47
CA ARG A 260 4.47 8.15 15.58
C ARG A 260 3.50 7.08 15.09
N LEU A 261 2.67 7.39 14.10
CA LEU A 261 1.69 6.46 13.55
C LEU A 261 2.34 5.21 12.96
N LEU A 262 3.46 5.36 12.27
CA LEU A 262 4.21 4.25 11.67
C LEU A 262 4.81 3.28 12.71
N THR A 263 4.96 3.71 13.96
CA THR A 263 5.42 2.85 15.07
C THR A 263 4.27 2.20 15.86
N SER A 264 3.02 2.52 15.51
CA SER A 264 1.86 2.01 16.25
C SER A 264 1.36 0.67 15.70
N ALA A 265 0.95 -0.23 16.58
CA ALA A 265 0.42 -1.55 16.21
C ALA A 265 -1.06 -1.54 15.75
N LYS A 266 -1.60 -0.38 15.37
CA LYS A 266 -3.01 -0.22 14.97
C LYS A 266 -3.10 0.08 13.48
N PRO A 267 -4.24 -0.24 12.82
CA PRO A 267 -4.44 0.15 11.43
C PRO A 267 -4.40 1.68 11.30
N VAL A 268 -3.41 2.19 10.57
CA VAL A 268 -3.11 3.63 10.50
C VAL A 268 -3.50 4.30 9.20
N GLY A 269 -3.83 3.56 8.13
CA GLY A 269 -4.05 4.10 6.79
C GLY A 269 -4.98 5.33 6.73
N LYS A 270 -6.18 5.25 7.34
CA LYS A 270 -7.13 6.40 7.36
C LYS A 270 -6.60 7.62 8.11
N ARG A 271 -5.83 7.42 9.18
CA ARG A 271 -5.29 8.51 9.99
C ARG A 271 -4.10 9.14 9.26
N LEU A 272 -3.27 8.34 8.60
CA LEU A 272 -2.21 8.82 7.71
C LEU A 272 -2.78 9.63 6.55
N ASP A 273 -3.86 9.17 5.90
CA ASP A 273 -4.56 9.93 4.85
C ASP A 273 -4.99 11.32 5.34
N PHE A 274 -5.56 11.40 6.55
CA PHE A 274 -5.95 12.68 7.14
C PHE A 274 -4.75 13.59 7.39
N VAL A 275 -3.66 13.07 7.98
CA VAL A 275 -2.46 13.88 8.24
C VAL A 275 -1.80 14.36 6.94
N ILE A 276 -1.80 13.54 5.88
CA ILE A 276 -1.31 13.92 4.56
C ILE A 276 -2.15 15.05 3.95
N GLN A 277 -3.47 15.02 4.14
CA GLN A 277 -4.35 16.11 3.69
C GLN A 277 -4.03 17.43 4.41
N GLU A 278 -3.84 17.38 5.73
CA GLU A 278 -3.43 18.56 6.50
C GLU A 278 -2.05 19.07 6.07
N LEU A 279 -1.07 18.18 5.83
CA LEU A 279 0.24 18.58 5.28
C LEU A 279 0.12 19.32 3.94
N ASN A 280 -0.73 18.84 3.04
CA ASN A 280 -0.95 19.50 1.75
C ASN A 280 -1.57 20.89 1.96
N ARG A 281 -2.49 21.02 2.92
CA ARG A 281 -3.06 22.31 3.30
C ARG A 281 -1.97 23.28 3.78
N GLU A 282 -1.08 22.85 4.68
CA GLU A 282 -0.06 23.76 5.22
C GLU A 282 1.00 24.11 4.16
N ALA A 283 1.36 23.18 3.26
CA ALA A 283 2.25 23.46 2.14
C ALA A 283 1.66 24.47 1.12
N ASN A 284 0.34 24.40 0.85
CA ASN A 284 -0.34 25.40 0.02
C ASN A 284 -0.37 26.77 0.67
N THR A 285 -0.63 26.79 1.97
CA THR A 285 -0.75 28.01 2.76
C THR A 285 0.61 28.71 2.90
N LEU A 286 1.69 27.95 3.10
CA LEU A 286 3.07 28.46 3.11
C LEU A 286 3.47 29.13 1.77
N GLY A 287 3.18 28.47 0.65
CA GLY A 287 3.53 29.00 -0.68
C GLY A 287 2.72 30.22 -1.12
N SER A 288 1.53 30.43 -0.56
CA SER A 288 0.65 31.56 -0.90
C SER A 288 0.85 32.78 0.00
N LYS A 289 1.31 32.58 1.25
CA LYS A 289 1.48 33.65 2.24
C LYS A 289 2.84 34.35 2.18
N MET A 290 3.90 33.67 1.71
CA MET A 290 5.23 34.25 1.63
C MET A 290 5.72 34.39 0.19
N VAL A 291 5.85 35.64 -0.30
CA VAL A 291 6.37 35.93 -1.64
C VAL A 291 7.89 36.05 -1.60
N ALA A 292 8.56 34.92 -1.40
CA ALA A 292 10.01 34.78 -1.47
C ALA A 292 10.38 33.54 -2.28
N GLU A 293 11.41 33.63 -3.12
CA GLU A 293 11.77 32.56 -4.06
C GLU A 293 12.05 31.23 -3.34
N ASP A 294 12.79 31.28 -2.22
CA ASP A 294 13.12 30.11 -1.41
C ASP A 294 11.86 29.43 -0.83
N PHE A 295 10.88 30.22 -0.37
CA PHE A 295 9.62 29.70 0.18
C PHE A 295 8.73 29.10 -0.90
N SER A 296 8.68 29.71 -2.09
CA SER A 296 7.94 29.17 -3.22
C SER A 296 8.52 27.86 -3.73
N LYS A 297 9.85 27.76 -3.82
CA LYS A 297 10.56 26.52 -4.19
C LYS A 297 10.30 25.42 -3.17
N ALA A 298 10.47 25.72 -1.89
CA ALA A 298 10.20 24.78 -0.82
C ALA A 298 8.74 24.31 -0.80
N ALA A 299 7.77 25.21 -1.02
CA ALA A 299 6.36 24.82 -1.10
C ALA A 299 6.07 23.83 -2.25
N ILE A 300 6.76 23.98 -3.40
CA ILE A 300 6.63 23.03 -4.51
C ILE A 300 7.26 21.68 -4.14
N GLU A 301 8.46 21.70 -3.56
CA GLU A 301 9.17 20.49 -3.13
C GLU A 301 8.36 19.71 -2.08
N LEU A 302 7.84 20.39 -1.06
CA LEU A 302 6.94 19.80 -0.06
C LEU A 302 5.73 19.13 -0.71
N LYS A 303 5.08 19.77 -1.71
CA LYS A 303 3.94 19.17 -2.42
C LYS A 303 4.33 17.90 -3.18
N VAL A 304 5.51 17.87 -3.78
CA VAL A 304 6.01 16.65 -4.47
C VAL A 304 6.20 15.52 -3.45
N LEU A 305 6.84 15.80 -2.32
CA LEU A 305 7.02 14.80 -1.25
C LEU A 305 5.67 14.30 -0.71
N ILE A 306 4.72 15.22 -0.49
CA ILE A 306 3.37 14.92 0.01
C ILE A 306 2.58 14.04 -0.96
N GLU A 307 2.59 14.33 -2.27
CA GLU A 307 1.91 13.46 -3.25
C GLU A 307 2.56 12.08 -3.37
N GLN A 308 3.90 12.00 -3.30
CA GLN A 308 4.58 10.70 -3.24
C GLN A 308 4.14 9.90 -2.01
N MET A 309 4.04 10.52 -0.84
CA MET A 309 3.56 9.85 0.38
C MET A 309 2.10 9.40 0.25
N ARG A 310 1.24 10.24 -0.34
CA ARG A 310 -0.18 9.97 -0.54
C ARG A 310 -0.43 8.72 -1.38
N GLU A 311 0.35 8.53 -2.45
CA GLU A 311 0.24 7.34 -3.29
C GLU A 311 0.55 6.05 -2.51
N GLN A 312 1.53 6.11 -1.61
CA GLN A 312 1.97 4.93 -0.84
C GLN A 312 1.07 4.62 0.34
N VAL A 313 0.53 5.65 1.02
CA VAL A 313 -0.40 5.44 2.15
C VAL A 313 -1.67 4.71 1.74
N GLN A 314 -2.12 4.88 0.49
CA GLN A 314 -3.25 4.11 -0.03
C GLN A 314 -3.00 2.61 -0.07
N ASN A 315 -1.74 2.15 -0.02
CA ASN A 315 -1.36 0.74 -0.06
C ASN A 315 -0.95 0.18 1.32
N LEU A 316 -1.00 0.97 2.39
CA LEU A 316 -0.61 0.59 3.77
C LEU A 316 -1.81 0.27 4.66
N GLU A 317 -1.76 -0.88 5.34
CA GLU A 317 -2.70 -1.34 6.37
C GLU A 317 -2.11 -1.23 7.78
#